data_AF-A0A268TLI1-F1
#
_entry.id   AF-A0A268TLI1-F1
#
_cell.length_a   1.000
_cell.length_b   1.000
_cell.length_c   1.000
_cell.angle_alpha   90.00
_cell.angle_beta   90.00
_cell.angle_gamma   90.00
#
_symmetry.space_group_name_H-M   'P 1'
#
loop_
_entity.id
_entity.type
_entity.pdbx_description
1 polymer ?
#
loop_
_entity_poly.entity_id
_entity_poly.type
_entity_poly.pdbx_seq_one_letter_code
_entity_poly.pdbx_strand_id
1 'polypeptide(L)' 'MSKDKNSVLLAHELQDLEEILIASCFVLAQRVNGGGMSLWSEVDYLIVKDFSKKYDLDSIEVYGVLKEMLAEFERIRGE' A
#
# COMPACT_ATOMS: atom_id res chain seq x y z
N MET A 1 15.74 15.69 10.05
CA MET A 1 14.69 14.67 9.82
C MET A 1 15.31 13.30 10.04
N SER A 2 14.79 12.54 10.98
CA SER A 2 15.28 11.20 11.33
C SER A 2 15.18 10.28 10.11
N LYS A 3 16.31 9.77 9.61
CA LYS A 3 16.33 8.68 8.64
C LYS A 3 16.00 7.40 9.39
N ASP A 4 14.71 7.10 9.47
CA ASP A 4 14.26 5.80 9.93
C ASP A 4 14.84 4.73 9.00
N LYS A 5 15.49 3.73 9.58
CA LYS A 5 16.25 2.68 8.88
C LYS A 5 15.34 1.76 8.10
N ASN A 6 14.03 1.88 8.31
CA ASN A 6 12.96 1.16 7.63
C ASN A 6 12.30 1.99 6.51
N SER A 7 12.81 3.20 6.21
CA SER A 7 12.29 3.99 5.10
C SER A 7 12.81 3.44 3.77
N VAL A 8 11.89 2.91 2.95
CA VAL A 8 12.19 2.57 1.56
C VAL A 8 12.43 3.89 0.82
N LEU A 9 13.61 4.02 0.19
CA LEU A 9 13.88 5.13 -0.73
C LEU A 9 12.98 4.97 -1.95
N LEU A 10 11.97 5.83 -2.07
CA LEU A 10 11.14 5.91 -3.26
C LEU A 10 11.99 6.47 -4.42
N ALA A 11 11.81 5.95 -5.62
CA ALA A 11 12.51 6.41 -6.82
C ALA A 11 12.16 7.86 -7.20
N HIS A 12 11.03 8.36 -6.69
CA HIS A 12 10.54 9.71 -6.87
C HIS A 12 10.13 10.27 -5.50
N GLU A 13 10.37 11.56 -5.28
CA GLU A 13 9.83 12.26 -4.12
C GLU A 13 8.32 12.42 -4.27
N LEU A 14 7.58 12.09 -3.20
CA LEU A 14 6.15 12.34 -3.13
C LEU A 14 5.91 13.85 -3.03
N GLN A 15 5.05 14.37 -3.89
CA GLN A 15 4.87 15.79 -4.15
C GLN A 15 3.81 16.42 -3.25
N ASP A 16 2.84 15.63 -2.78
CA ASP A 16 1.75 16.11 -1.96
C ASP A 16 1.30 15.12 -0.87
N LEU A 17 0.39 15.59 -0.02
CA LEU A 17 -0.16 14.81 1.08
C LEU A 17 -0.96 13.60 0.59
N GLU A 18 -1.62 13.71 -0.56
CA GLU A 18 -2.44 12.64 -1.12
C GLU A 18 -1.56 11.46 -1.54
N GLU A 19 -0.46 11.73 -2.26
CA GLU A 19 0.54 10.74 -2.64
C GLU A 19 1.17 10.05 -1.40
N ILE A 20 1.46 10.82 -0.34
CA ILE A 20 1.95 10.28 0.93
C ILE A 20 0.92 9.36 1.59
N LEU A 21 -0.35 9.76 1.59
CA LEU A 21 -1.42 8.97 2.20
C LEU A 21 -1.66 7.68 1.42
N ILE A 22 -1.70 7.72 0.09
CA ILE A 22 -1.90 6.54 -0.75
C ILE A 22 -0.72 5.58 -0.59
N ALA A 23 0.52 6.06 -0.65
CA ALA A 23 1.71 5.23 -0.46
C ALA A 23 1.73 4.57 0.94
N SER A 24 1.37 5.34 1.98
CA SER A 24 1.28 4.83 3.35
C SER A 24 0.18 3.77 3.48
N CYS A 25 -0.98 4.01 2.88
CA CYS A 25 -2.09 3.07 2.82
C CYS A 25 -1.70 1.76 2.13
N PHE A 26 -1.01 1.84 0.99
CA PHE A 26 -0.55 0.67 0.24
C PHE A 26 0.37 -0.22 1.08
N VAL A 27 1.37 0.39 1.72
CA VAL A 27 2.34 -0.33 2.56
C VAL A 27 1.67 -0.92 3.81
N LEU A 28 0.81 -0.15 4.48
CA LEU A 28 0.16 -0.60 5.72
C LEU A 28 -0.91 -1.67 5.48
N ALA A 29 -1.68 -1.55 4.39
CA ALA A 29 -2.75 -2.48 4.09
C ALA A 29 -2.24 -3.77 3.43
N GLN A 30 -1.02 -3.79 2.88
CA GLN A 30 -0.45 -4.99 2.30
C GLN A 30 -0.15 -6.02 3.39
N ARG A 31 -0.86 -7.14 3.34
CA ARG A 31 -0.55 -8.34 4.11
C ARG A 31 0.16 -9.33 3.22
N VAL A 32 1.31 -9.82 3.68
CA VAL A 32 1.99 -10.97 3.08
C VAL A 32 1.44 -12.21 3.75
N ASN A 33 0.76 -13.04 2.98
CA ASN A 33 0.26 -14.34 3.42
C ASN A 33 1.06 -15.44 2.72
N GLY A 34 1.24 -16.56 3.42
CA GLY A 34 1.86 -17.74 2.83
C GLY A 34 2.55 -18.66 3.82
N GLY A 35 2.82 -19.87 3.36
CA GLY A 35 3.54 -20.93 4.06
C GLY A 35 3.90 -22.04 3.08
N GLY A 36 5.13 -22.55 3.14
CA GLY A 36 5.65 -23.53 2.17
C GLY A 36 6.19 -22.87 0.88
N MET A 37 5.75 -23.35 -0.29
CA MET A 37 6.31 -22.99 -1.62
C MET A 37 5.68 -21.75 -2.29
N SER A 38 4.70 -21.07 -1.68
CA SER A 38 4.07 -19.87 -2.27
C SER A 38 3.83 -18.76 -1.26
N LEU A 39 4.18 -17.54 -1.64
CA LEU A 39 3.85 -16.29 -0.96
C LEU A 39 2.90 -15.51 -1.87
N TRP A 40 1.86 -14.92 -1.31
CA TRP A 40 0.96 -14.01 -2.00
C TRP A 40 0.68 -12.79 -1.12
N SER A 41 0.36 -11.67 -1.75
CA SER A 41 0.02 -10.45 -1.05
C SER A 41 -1.47 -10.16 -1.21
N GLU A 42 -2.08 -9.56 -0.18
CA GLU A 42 -3.45 -9.08 -0.23
C GLU A 42 -3.55 -7.68 0.39
N VAL A 43 -4.60 -6.94 0.05
CA VAL A 43 -4.92 -5.65 0.68
C VAL A 43 -5.96 -5.88 1.77
N ASP A 44 -5.61 -5.60 3.02
CA ASP A 44 -6.50 -5.66 4.17
C ASP A 44 -7.47 -4.47 4.18
N TYR A 45 -8.72 -4.73 3.83
CA TYR A 45 -9.77 -3.71 3.78
C TYR A 45 -10.05 -3.04 5.13
N LEU A 46 -9.84 -3.73 6.26
CA LEU A 46 -10.09 -3.12 7.57
C LEU A 46 -9.11 -1.98 7.85
N ILE A 47 -7.83 -2.18 7.48
CA ILE A 47 -6.81 -1.14 7.58
C ILE A 47 -7.16 0.04 6.66
N VAL A 48 -7.53 -0.22 5.42
CA VAL A 48 -7.93 0.82 4.46
C VAL A 48 -9.11 1.62 4.99
N LYS A 49 -10.16 0.95 5.46
CA LYS A 49 -11.36 1.59 6.02
C LYS A 49 -11.03 2.51 7.19
N ASP A 50 -10.24 2.03 8.16
CA ASP A 50 -9.91 2.81 9.35
C ASP A 50 -9.00 4.00 9.03
N PHE A 51 -8.08 3.83 8.08
CA PHE A 51 -7.21 4.92 7.62
C PHE A 51 -7.98 5.95 6.79
N SER A 52 -8.80 5.53 5.83
CA SER A 52 -9.67 6.40 5.04
C SER A 52 -10.58 7.24 5.93
N LYS A 53 -11.15 6.66 7.00
CA LYS A 53 -11.97 7.40 7.97
C LYS A 53 -11.19 8.52 8.67
N LYS A 54 -9.91 8.31 8.98
CA LYS A 54 -9.07 9.31 9.67
C LYS A 54 -8.82 10.55 8.80
N TYR A 55 -8.81 10.39 7.49
CA TYR A 55 -8.47 11.44 6.52
C TYR A 55 -9.66 11.87 5.65
N ASP A 56 -10.87 11.44 5.99
CA ASP A 56 -12.11 11.77 5.26
C ASP A 56 -12.05 11.36 3.77
N LEU A 57 -11.53 10.16 3.49
CA LEU A 57 -11.40 9.59 2.15
C LEU A 57 -12.50 8.55 1.87
N ASP A 58 -12.84 8.34 0.59
CA ASP A 58 -13.68 7.22 0.19
C ASP A 58 -12.92 5.90 0.28
N SER A 59 -13.26 5.10 1.29
CA SER A 59 -12.60 3.81 1.53
C SER A 59 -12.77 2.79 0.40
N ILE A 60 -13.84 2.86 -0.40
CA ILE A 60 -14.10 1.93 -1.49
C ILE A 60 -13.24 2.27 -2.71
N GLU A 61 -13.17 3.55 -3.06
CA GLU A 61 -12.30 4.03 -4.14
C GLU A 61 -10.83 3.75 -3.82
N VAL A 62 -10.38 4.11 -2.61
CA VAL A 62 -9.02 3.84 -2.16
C VAL A 62 -8.72 2.35 -2.20
N TYR A 63 -9.62 1.49 -1.70
CA TYR A 63 -9.43 0.04 -1.75
C TYR A 63 -9.31 -0.51 -3.18
N GLY A 64 -10.07 0.06 -4.13
CA GLY A 64 -9.96 -0.27 -5.56
C GLY A 64 -8.58 0.04 -6.11
N VAL A 65 -8.11 1.27 -5.93
CA VAL A 65 -6.78 1.73 -6.39
C VAL A 65 -5.67 0.86 -5.82
N LEU A 66 -5.71 0.56 -4.51
CA LEU A 66 -4.66 -0.25 -3.88
C LEU A 66 -4.61 -1.69 -4.43
N LYS A 67 -5.75 -2.27 -4.83
CA LYS A 67 -5.77 -3.59 -5.47
C LYS A 67 -5.20 -3.56 -6.88
N GLU A 68 -5.46 -2.52 -7.65
CA GLU A 68 -4.86 -2.33 -8.98
C GLU A 68 -3.35 -2.19 -8.88
N MET A 69 -2.86 -1.38 -7.92
CA MET A 69 -1.44 -1.23 -7.63
C MET A 69 -0.79 -2.56 -7.22
N LEU A 70 -1.48 -3.37 -6.41
CA LEU A 70 -0.96 -4.67 -5.98
C LEU A 70 -0.83 -5.64 -7.17
N ALA A 71 -1.85 -5.72 -8.02
CA ALA A 71 -1.83 -6.57 -9.20
C ALA A 71 -0.68 -6.17 -10.16
N GLU A 72 -0.46 -4.88 -10.36
CA GLU A 72 0.64 -4.38 -11.19
C GLU A 72 2.02 -4.69 -10.57
N PHE A 73 2.15 -4.55 -9.25
CA PHE A 73 3.37 -4.94 -8.54
C PHE A 73 3.68 -6.44 -8.67
N GLU A 74 2.67 -7.30 -8.55
CA GLU A 74 2.83 -8.75 -8.74
C GLU A 74 3.19 -9.10 -10.19
N ARG A 75 2.59 -8.42 -11.17
CA ARG A 75 2.93 -8.57 -12.60
C ARG A 75 4.41 -8.26 -12.84
N ILE A 76 4.90 -7.12 -12.34
CA ILE A 76 6.30 -6.69 -12.50
C ILE A 76 7.27 -7.66 -11.79
N ARG A 77 6.90 -8.23 -10.64
CA ARG A 77 7.73 -9.22 -9.92
C ARG A 77 7.74 -10.60 -10.56
N GLY A 78 6.71 -10.94 -11.32
CA GLY A 78 6.57 -12.22 -12.02
C GLY A 78 7.27 -12.27 -13.39
N GLU A 79 7.72 -11.11 -13.89
CA GLU A 79 8.57 -10.94 -15.08
C GLU A 79 10.07 -11.01 -14.73
#